data_AF-A0AAN7B2K7-F1
#
_entry.id   AF-A0AAN7B2K7-F1
#
_cell.length_a   1.000
_cell.length_b   1.000
_cell.length_c   1.000
_cell.angle_alpha   90.00
_cell.angle_beta   90.00
_cell.angle_gamma   90.00
#
_symmetry.space_group_name_H-M   'P 1'
#
loop_
_entity.id
_entity.type
_entity.pdbx_description
1 polymer ?
#
loop_
_entity_poly.entity_id
_entity_poly.type
_entity_poly.pdbx_seq_one_letter_code
_entity_poly.pdbx_strand_id
1 'polypeptide(L)'
;LLVMEITLRYTKGWNQRPIPYTFILYEVDDLIFDATILMVALTILDQPFKAEVSSVEDIYKIRVTPPRHSLEFDWKENFLDIPVFRQPESSSGNPIRYHTYLGYLQRLGILSGFMQILTCYMIWRGSREAVEAIRTQGQLQQVMSHRNAGIYQAYINQKVQCDTVAAFIGRPSKKALIRAATHMSRYVDPRAPTEAGQQELEQARADYGILQLIELRVRIFFCQKEGVPGCQSALLTGSLAPLRQSHHNCVALIL
;
A
#
# COMPACT_ATOMS: atom_id res chain seq x y z
N LEU A 1 9.55 9.96 -11.06
CA LEU A 1 10.11 9.54 -9.75
C LEU A 1 9.50 8.19 -9.47
N LEU A 2 10.32 7.16 -9.36
CA LEU A 2 9.83 5.80 -9.21
C LEU A 2 9.27 5.58 -7.81
N VAL A 3 8.11 4.95 -7.75
CA VAL A 3 7.44 4.53 -6.53
C VAL A 3 7.16 3.04 -6.63
N MET A 4 7.51 2.30 -5.60
CA MET A 4 7.21 0.88 -5.50
C MET A 4 6.17 0.64 -4.40
N GLU A 5 5.11 -0.08 -4.75
CA GLU A 5 4.11 -0.54 -3.78
C GLU A 5 4.34 -2.00 -3.44
N ILE A 6 4.53 -2.28 -2.14
CA ILE A 6 4.73 -3.63 -1.62
C ILE A 6 3.56 -3.99 -0.71
N THR A 7 2.73 -4.94 -1.15
CA THR A 7 1.62 -5.47 -0.36
C THR A 7 2.07 -6.72 0.41
N LEU A 8 2.09 -6.65 1.75
CA LEU A 8 2.45 -7.79 2.60
C LEU A 8 1.21 -8.63 2.95
N ARG A 9 1.04 -9.75 2.25
CA ARG A 9 -0.13 -10.64 2.40
C ARG A 9 0.04 -11.68 3.50
N TYR A 10 1.14 -12.43 3.45
CA TYR A 10 1.37 -13.57 4.33
C TYR A 10 2.28 -13.19 5.50
N THR A 11 1.82 -12.25 6.33
CA THR A 11 2.52 -11.86 7.54
C THR A 11 2.26 -12.83 8.70
N LYS A 12 3.05 -12.75 9.78
CA LYS A 12 2.80 -13.55 10.98
C LYS A 12 1.38 -13.32 11.50
N GLY A 13 0.59 -14.39 11.58
CA GLY A 13 -0.81 -14.32 12.00
C GLY A 13 -1.80 -13.90 10.89
N TRP A 14 -1.41 -14.00 9.61
CA TRP A 14 -2.25 -13.63 8.47
C TRP A 14 -3.62 -14.32 8.43
N ASN A 15 -3.73 -15.58 8.90
CA ASN A 15 -5.03 -16.28 9.01
C ASN A 15 -6.06 -15.50 9.84
N GLN A 16 -5.60 -14.65 10.75
CA GLN A 16 -6.43 -13.84 11.64
C GLN A 16 -6.52 -12.38 11.16
N ARG A 17 -5.94 -12.06 10.00
CA ARG A 17 -5.79 -10.70 9.43
C ARG A 17 -6.12 -10.72 7.95
N PRO A 18 -7.41 -10.60 7.59
CA PRO A 18 -7.81 -10.70 6.19
C PRO A 18 -7.31 -9.53 5.33
N ILE A 19 -6.94 -8.40 5.95
CA ILE A 19 -6.58 -7.16 5.24
C ILE A 19 -5.06 -6.98 5.27
N PRO A 20 -4.37 -7.03 4.11
CA PRO A 20 -2.94 -6.79 4.01
C PRO A 20 -2.60 -5.30 4.07
N TYR A 21 -1.38 -4.97 4.48
CA TYR A 21 -0.87 -3.61 4.44
C TYR A 21 0.04 -3.39 3.23
N THR A 22 -0.07 -2.21 2.62
CA THR A 22 0.74 -1.80 1.48
C THR A 22 1.74 -0.72 1.92
N PHE A 23 3.03 -0.99 1.70
CA PHE A 23 4.11 -0.05 1.95
C PHE A 23 4.49 0.66 0.66
N ILE A 24 4.77 1.96 0.78
CA ILE A 24 5.22 2.80 -0.33
C ILE A 24 6.72 3.03 -0.16
N LEU A 25 7.52 2.51 -1.09
CA LEU A 25 8.95 2.78 -1.20
C LEU A 25 9.18 3.68 -2.41
N TYR A 26 10.26 4.44 -2.40
CA TYR A 26 10.61 5.39 -3.46
C TYR A 26 12.12 5.55 -3.51
N GLU A 27 12.62 6.20 -4.55
CA GLU A 27 14.06 6.42 -4.74
C GLU A 27 14.67 7.34 -3.67
N VAL A 28 15.76 6.89 -3.07
CA VAL A 28 16.51 7.60 -2.03
C VAL A 28 17.99 7.66 -2.40
N ASP A 29 18.66 8.73 -1.99
CA ASP A 29 20.07 8.94 -2.37
C ASP A 29 21.02 7.91 -1.73
N ASP A 30 20.60 7.25 -0.64
CA ASP A 30 21.39 6.19 0.00
C ASP A 30 21.14 4.86 -0.68
N LEU A 31 22.03 4.47 -1.60
CA LEU A 31 21.88 3.26 -2.42
C LEU A 31 21.59 1.97 -1.61
N ILE A 32 22.14 1.84 -0.40
CA ILE A 32 21.93 0.67 0.47
C ILE A 32 20.48 0.60 0.99
N PHE A 33 19.79 1.74 1.08
CA PHE A 33 18.40 1.84 1.53
C PHE A 33 17.40 2.07 0.39
N ASP A 34 17.89 2.24 -0.85
CA ASP A 34 17.05 2.34 -2.02
C ASP A 34 16.62 0.96 -2.53
N ALA A 35 15.54 0.45 -1.96
CA ALA A 35 14.93 -0.78 -2.45
C ALA A 35 14.34 -0.64 -3.87
N THR A 36 14.02 0.57 -4.32
CA THR A 36 13.38 0.81 -5.61
C THR A 36 14.36 0.55 -6.74
N ILE A 37 15.58 1.11 -6.65
CA ILE A 37 16.62 0.89 -7.66
C ILE A 37 17.13 -0.55 -7.67
N LEU A 38 17.22 -1.20 -6.50
CA LEU A 38 17.57 -2.63 -6.40
C LEU A 38 16.54 -3.50 -7.11
N MET A 39 15.25 -3.18 -6.92
CA MET A 39 14.17 -3.89 -7.60
C MET A 39 14.16 -3.64 -9.10
N VAL A 40 14.45 -2.42 -9.55
CA VAL A 40 14.63 -2.11 -10.98
C VAL A 40 15.78 -2.93 -11.57
N ALA A 41 16.93 -3.01 -10.89
CA ALA A 41 18.05 -3.81 -11.37
C ALA A 41 17.67 -5.30 -11.53
N LEU A 42 16.95 -5.86 -10.56
CA LEU A 42 16.45 -7.24 -10.64
C LEU A 42 15.45 -7.43 -11.80
N THR A 43 14.54 -6.49 -12.01
CA THR A 43 13.53 -6.61 -13.07
C THR A 43 14.12 -6.43 -14.46
N ILE A 44 15.18 -5.65 -14.65
CA ILE A 44 15.89 -5.58 -15.93
C ILE A 44 16.59 -6.90 -16.25
N LEU A 45 17.16 -7.58 -15.25
CA LEU A 45 17.81 -8.88 -15.44
C LEU A 45 16.81 -10.00 -15.74
N ASP A 46 15.69 -10.04 -15.01
CA ASP A 46 14.68 -11.08 -15.14
C ASP A 46 13.67 -10.82 -16.29
N GLN A 47 13.52 -9.56 -16.72
CA GLN A 47 12.50 -9.08 -17.65
C GLN A 47 11.07 -9.57 -17.32
N PRO A 48 10.57 -9.36 -16.08
CA PRO A 48 9.31 -9.93 -15.63
C PRO A 48 8.09 -9.12 -16.12
N PHE A 49 8.27 -7.90 -16.60
CA PHE A 49 7.17 -7.03 -17.01
C PHE A 49 6.60 -7.43 -18.37
N LYS A 50 5.28 -7.27 -18.56
CA LYS A 50 4.63 -7.40 -19.87
C LYS A 50 5.04 -6.28 -20.83
N ALA A 51 5.38 -5.11 -20.30
CA ALA A 51 5.89 -4.00 -21.09
C ALA A 51 7.27 -4.31 -21.67
N GLU A 52 7.54 -3.82 -22.88
CA GLU A 52 8.82 -3.97 -23.57
C GLU A 52 9.85 -2.98 -22.99
N VAL A 53 10.36 -3.29 -21.80
CA VAL A 53 11.37 -2.51 -21.10
C VAL A 53 12.60 -3.38 -20.89
N SER A 54 13.71 -2.97 -21.49
CA SER A 54 14.95 -3.76 -21.53
C SER A 54 16.11 -3.12 -20.78
N SER A 55 15.99 -1.83 -20.46
CA SER A 55 17.04 -1.06 -19.79
C SER A 55 16.46 -0.13 -18.73
N VAL A 56 17.33 0.33 -17.83
CA VAL A 56 16.99 1.33 -16.81
C VAL A 56 16.60 2.64 -17.51
N GLU A 57 17.28 3.00 -18.59
CA GLU A 57 16.99 4.17 -19.41
C GLU A 57 15.58 4.11 -20.01
N ASP A 58 15.11 2.94 -20.44
CA ASP A 58 13.75 2.77 -20.94
C ASP A 58 12.72 3.13 -19.85
N ILE A 59 12.96 2.69 -18.61
CA ILE A 59 12.09 2.99 -17.46
C ILE A 59 11.99 4.51 -17.24
N TYR A 60 13.12 5.21 -17.23
CA TYR A 60 13.12 6.67 -17.00
C TYR A 60 12.64 7.48 -18.21
N LYS A 61 12.69 6.93 -19.42
CA LYS A 61 12.16 7.58 -20.62
C LYS A 61 10.64 7.48 -20.73
N ILE A 62 10.02 6.49 -20.07
CA ILE A 62 8.57 6.35 -20.05
C ILE A 62 7.94 7.60 -19.44
N ARG A 63 7.01 8.20 -20.20
CA ARG A 63 6.22 9.34 -19.76
C ARG A 63 4.79 8.88 -19.50
N VAL A 64 4.27 9.22 -18.32
CA VAL A 64 2.85 9.09 -18.04
C VAL A 64 2.10 10.06 -18.94
N THR A 65 1.32 9.55 -19.88
CA THR A 65 0.54 10.37 -20.80
C THR A 65 -0.73 10.89 -20.12
N PRO A 66 -1.07 12.18 -20.26
CA PRO A 66 -2.38 12.68 -19.85
C PRO A 66 -3.52 11.85 -20.47
N PRO A 67 -4.65 11.67 -19.77
CA PRO A 67 -5.00 12.32 -18.51
C PRO A 67 -4.52 11.56 -17.26
N ARG A 68 -3.83 10.42 -17.40
CA ARG A 68 -3.40 9.60 -16.26
C ARG A 68 -2.33 10.28 -15.42
N HIS A 69 -2.28 9.94 -14.13
CA HIS A 69 -1.32 10.50 -13.17
C HIS A 69 -0.22 9.51 -12.73
N SER A 70 -0.34 8.23 -13.07
CA SER A 70 0.69 7.21 -12.85
C SER A 70 0.58 6.09 -13.89
N LEU A 71 1.65 5.33 -14.06
CA LEU A 71 1.68 4.12 -14.90
C LEU A 71 2.16 2.91 -14.09
N GLU A 72 1.37 1.85 -14.10
CA GLU A 72 1.69 0.59 -13.43
C GLU A 72 2.34 -0.41 -14.39
N PHE A 73 3.32 -1.15 -13.91
CA PHE A 73 3.91 -2.26 -14.64
C PHE A 73 3.26 -3.59 -14.27
N ASP A 74 2.60 -4.20 -15.25
CA ASP A 74 2.06 -5.55 -15.11
C ASP A 74 3.16 -6.61 -15.23
N TRP A 75 3.11 -7.58 -14.34
CA TRP A 75 3.98 -8.76 -14.38
C TRP A 75 3.45 -9.79 -15.39
N LYS A 76 4.35 -10.47 -16.10
CA LYS A 76 4.03 -11.65 -16.89
C LYS A 76 3.55 -12.77 -15.95
N GLU A 77 2.56 -13.54 -16.40
CA GLU A 77 1.88 -14.53 -15.55
C GLU A 77 2.85 -15.60 -15.02
N ASN A 78 3.82 -16.01 -15.84
CA ASN A 78 4.85 -16.98 -15.47
C ASN A 78 5.84 -16.48 -14.39
N PHE A 79 5.86 -15.17 -14.09
CA PHE A 79 6.72 -14.59 -13.05
C PHE A 79 6.00 -14.40 -11.70
N LEU A 80 4.67 -14.58 -11.63
CA LEU A 80 3.90 -14.34 -10.41
C LEU A 80 4.28 -15.27 -9.26
N ASP A 81 4.73 -16.49 -9.57
CA ASP A 81 5.15 -17.50 -8.59
C ASP A 81 6.68 -17.57 -8.41
N ILE A 82 7.44 -16.72 -9.11
CA ILE A 82 8.90 -16.71 -9.02
C ILE A 82 9.32 -15.81 -7.85
N PRO A 83 10.07 -16.34 -6.85
CA PRO A 83 10.55 -15.54 -5.73
C PRO A 83 11.52 -14.46 -6.18
N VAL A 84 11.38 -13.24 -5.65
CA VAL A 84 12.33 -12.14 -5.88
C VAL A 84 13.69 -12.44 -5.25
N PHE A 85 13.71 -12.85 -3.97
CA PHE A 85 14.94 -13.21 -3.27
C PHE A 85 15.21 -14.71 -3.41
N ARG A 86 16.23 -15.07 -4.21
CA ARG A 86 16.53 -16.45 -4.61
C ARG A 86 17.82 -16.97 -3.97
N GLN A 87 17.99 -18.29 -3.97
CA GLN A 87 19.25 -18.92 -3.58
C GLN A 87 20.39 -18.58 -4.55
N PRO A 88 21.62 -18.34 -4.06
CA PRO A 88 22.80 -18.14 -4.89
C PRO A 88 23.35 -19.50 -5.35
N GLU A 89 23.07 -19.82 -6.63
CA GLU A 89 23.51 -20.97 -7.42
C GLU A 89 23.17 -22.39 -6.88
N SER A 90 23.02 -23.35 -7.80
CA SER A 90 22.47 -24.73 -7.68
C SER A 90 20.95 -24.90 -7.64
N SER A 91 20.17 -23.85 -7.37
CA SER A 91 18.70 -23.93 -7.34
C SER A 91 18.01 -22.66 -7.84
N SER A 92 18.32 -22.29 -9.08
CA SER A 92 17.69 -21.16 -9.79
C SER A 92 16.17 -21.26 -9.69
N GLY A 93 15.56 -20.33 -8.95
CA GLY A 93 14.12 -20.23 -8.76
C GLY A 93 13.61 -20.55 -7.35
N ASN A 94 14.42 -21.15 -6.46
CA ASN A 94 14.00 -21.40 -5.09
C ASN A 94 14.12 -20.14 -4.22
N PRO A 95 13.18 -19.90 -3.28
CA PRO A 95 13.28 -18.79 -2.33
C PRO A 95 14.55 -18.89 -1.47
N ILE A 96 15.12 -17.74 -1.11
CA ILE A 96 16.24 -17.68 -0.17
C ILE A 96 15.85 -18.30 1.17
N ARG A 97 16.74 -19.15 1.71
CA ARG A 97 16.57 -19.75 3.03
C ARG A 97 16.94 -18.72 4.09
N TYR A 98 16.24 -18.78 5.23
CA TYR A 98 16.47 -17.86 6.34
C TYR A 98 17.95 -17.82 6.80
N HIS A 99 18.61 -18.97 6.94
CA HIS A 99 20.02 -18.99 7.36
C HIS A 99 20.98 -18.42 6.32
N THR A 100 20.68 -18.60 5.02
CA THR A 100 21.46 -17.99 3.93
C THR A 100 21.36 -16.47 4.01
N TYR A 101 20.14 -15.94 4.14
CA TYR A 101 19.90 -14.51 4.32
C TYR A 101 20.57 -13.96 5.59
N LEU A 102 20.41 -14.65 6.72
CA LEU A 102 21.02 -14.24 7.98
C LEU A 102 22.56 -14.21 7.89
N GLY A 103 23.17 -15.21 7.23
CA GLY A 103 24.61 -15.24 7.00
C GLY A 103 25.10 -14.05 6.18
N TYR A 104 24.37 -13.66 5.12
CA TYR A 104 24.68 -12.45 4.36
C TYR A 104 24.55 -11.18 5.19
N LEU A 105 23.50 -11.07 6.00
CA LEU A 105 23.29 -9.91 6.86
C LEU A 105 24.39 -9.77 7.92
N GLN A 106 24.79 -10.88 8.55
CA GLN A 106 25.86 -10.89 9.54
C GLN A 106 27.20 -10.51 8.92
N ARG A 107 27.51 -11.05 7.73
CA ARG A 107 28.73 -10.70 6.98
C ARG A 107 28.74 -9.22 6.59
N LEU A 108 27.61 -8.70 6.10
CA LEU A 108 27.45 -7.27 5.84
C LEU A 108 27.72 -6.47 7.10
N GLY A 109 27.18 -6.88 8.24
CA GLY A 109 27.39 -6.20 9.51
C GLY A 109 28.87 -6.09 9.92
N ILE A 110 29.62 -7.19 9.77
CA ILE A 110 31.06 -7.25 10.05
C ILE A 110 31.83 -6.34 9.09
N LEU A 111 31.53 -6.40 7.78
CA LEU A 111 32.19 -5.58 6.77
C LEU A 111 31.90 -4.08 6.94
N SER A 112 30.71 -3.73 7.43
CA SER A 112 30.34 -2.36 7.78
C SER A 112 30.95 -1.88 9.10
N GLY A 113 31.72 -2.71 9.80
CA GLY A 113 32.40 -2.34 11.04
C GLY A 113 31.50 -2.29 12.29
N PHE A 114 30.32 -2.92 12.27
CA PHE A 114 29.50 -2.99 13.47
C PHE A 114 30.16 -3.86 14.54
N MET A 115 30.23 -3.33 15.77
CA MET A 115 30.78 -4.07 16.93
C MET A 115 29.89 -5.27 17.34
N GLN A 116 28.60 -5.20 17.04
CA GLN A 116 27.64 -6.25 17.34
C GLN A 116 27.25 -7.00 16.06
N ILE A 117 26.94 -8.29 16.20
CA ILE A 117 26.45 -9.10 15.10
C ILE A 117 25.11 -8.52 14.61
N LEU A 118 25.09 -8.05 13.38
CA LEU A 118 23.88 -7.50 12.77
C LEU A 118 22.85 -8.61 12.58
N THR A 119 21.65 -8.40 13.13
CA THR A 119 20.51 -9.30 12.97
C THR A 119 19.30 -8.55 12.41
N CYS A 120 18.38 -9.28 11.79
CA CYS A 120 17.12 -8.72 11.28
C CYS A 120 16.32 -8.02 12.37
N TYR A 121 16.38 -8.57 13.60
CA TYR A 121 15.67 -8.02 14.74
C TYR A 121 16.19 -6.64 15.16
N MET A 122 17.48 -6.35 14.96
CA MET A 122 18.04 -5.02 15.23
C MET A 122 17.50 -3.98 14.25
N ILE A 123 17.43 -4.31 12.96
CA ILE A 123 16.84 -3.43 11.93
C ILE A 123 15.35 -3.19 12.22
N TRP A 124 14.63 -4.27 12.56
CA TRP A 124 13.21 -4.20 12.93
C TRP A 124 12.98 -3.31 14.16
N ARG A 125 13.82 -3.43 15.21
CA ARG A 125 13.75 -2.56 16.39
C ARG A 125 14.08 -1.11 16.07
N GLY A 126 15.13 -0.83 15.32
CA GLY A 126 15.47 0.54 14.90
C GLY A 126 14.35 1.18 14.08
N SER A 127 13.73 0.42 13.16
CA SER A 127 12.57 0.88 12.40
C SER A 127 11.37 1.18 13.29
N ARG A 128 11.13 0.34 14.30
CA ARG A 128 10.06 0.57 15.29
C ARG A 128 10.28 1.87 16.06
N GLU A 129 11.46 2.05 16.64
CA GLU A 129 11.79 3.23 17.45
C GLU A 129 11.70 4.52 16.62
N ALA A 130 12.19 4.48 15.38
CA ALA A 130 12.09 5.60 14.46
C ALA A 130 10.64 6.00 14.15
N VAL A 131 9.75 5.03 13.93
CA VAL A 131 8.33 5.30 13.66
C VAL A 131 7.58 5.75 14.92
N GLU A 132 7.89 5.16 16.07
CA GLU A 132 7.31 5.52 17.36
C GLU A 132 7.54 7.00 17.70
N ALA A 133 8.72 7.53 17.37
CA ALA A 133 9.06 8.92 17.60
C ALA A 133 8.21 9.93 16.79
N ILE A 134 7.59 9.51 15.68
CA ILE A 134 6.93 10.43 14.73
C ILE A 134 5.44 10.12 14.48
N ARG A 135 4.90 9.03 15.03
CA ARG A 135 3.52 8.57 14.74
C ARG A 135 2.75 8.16 15.97
N THR A 136 1.43 8.03 15.79
CA THR A 136 0.54 7.52 16.83
C THR A 136 0.74 6.03 17.04
N GLN A 137 0.35 5.53 18.22
CA GLN A 137 0.41 4.11 18.53
C GLN A 137 -0.35 3.25 17.51
N GLY A 138 -1.49 3.71 16.98
CA GLY A 138 -2.24 2.97 15.95
C GLY A 138 -1.44 2.80 14.65
N GLN A 139 -0.76 3.84 14.20
CA GLN A 139 0.08 3.81 13.00
C GLN A 139 1.37 3.01 13.22
N LEU A 140 1.99 3.12 14.39
CA LEU A 140 3.12 2.25 14.76
C LEU A 140 2.68 0.78 14.68
N GLN A 141 1.55 0.43 15.29
CA GLN A 141 1.07 -0.93 15.27
C GLN A 141 0.68 -1.43 13.87
N GLN A 142 0.21 -0.54 12.99
CA GLN A 142 0.04 -0.86 11.58
C GLN A 142 1.38 -1.23 10.92
N VAL A 143 2.39 -0.37 11.03
CA VAL A 143 3.74 -0.59 10.46
C VAL A 143 4.35 -1.88 11.00
N MET A 144 4.25 -2.11 12.32
CA MET A 144 4.77 -3.31 12.97
C MET A 144 3.91 -4.55 12.71
N SER A 145 2.76 -4.40 12.05
CA SER A 145 1.76 -5.46 11.89
C SER A 145 1.44 -6.13 13.23
N HIS A 146 1.13 -5.33 14.26
CA HIS A 146 0.70 -5.79 15.57
C HIS A 146 -0.83 -5.80 15.67
N ARG A 147 -1.38 -6.78 16.43
CA ARG A 147 -2.82 -7.04 16.55
C ARG A 147 -3.54 -6.11 17.54
N ASN A 148 -2.82 -5.56 18.52
CA ASN A 148 -3.41 -4.97 19.72
C ASN A 148 -3.63 -3.45 19.63
N ALA A 149 -4.04 -2.96 18.46
CA ALA A 149 -4.51 -1.59 18.35
C ALA A 149 -6.02 -1.75 18.33
N GLY A 150 -6.72 -1.08 19.24
CA GLY A 150 -8.14 -1.24 19.45
C GLY A 150 -9.00 -0.97 18.20
N ILE A 151 -10.30 -0.81 18.40
CA ILE A 151 -11.34 -0.63 17.37
C ILE A 151 -10.90 0.26 16.18
N TYR A 152 -10.09 1.29 16.43
CA TYR A 152 -9.53 2.19 15.43
C TYR A 152 -8.69 1.55 14.31
N GLN A 153 -8.05 0.39 14.53
CA GLN A 153 -7.21 -0.24 13.50
C GLN A 153 -8.03 -0.67 12.26
N ALA A 154 -9.32 -0.96 12.43
CA ALA A 154 -10.24 -1.29 11.34
C ALA A 154 -10.52 -0.09 10.41
N TYR A 155 -10.31 1.14 10.88
CA TYR A 155 -10.54 2.38 10.13
C TYR A 155 -9.26 2.96 9.53
N ILE A 156 -8.10 2.38 9.84
CA ILE A 156 -6.83 2.82 9.27
C ILE A 156 -6.74 2.32 7.83
N ASN A 157 -6.33 3.20 6.92
CA ASN A 157 -6.11 2.87 5.51
C ASN A 157 -5.10 1.73 5.37
N GLN A 158 -5.35 0.79 4.46
CA GLN A 158 -4.45 -0.32 4.15
C GLN A 158 -3.08 0.15 3.63
N LYS A 159 -3.07 1.27 2.89
CA LYS A 159 -1.82 1.90 2.45
C LYS A 159 -1.21 2.68 3.61
N VAL A 160 0.01 2.31 3.98
CA VAL A 160 0.75 2.93 5.08
C VAL A 160 1.10 4.36 4.70
N GLN A 161 0.48 5.33 5.38
CA GLN A 161 0.73 6.76 5.17
C GLN A 161 1.96 7.29 5.93
N CYS A 162 2.60 6.44 6.72
CA CYS A 162 3.87 6.74 7.35
C CYS A 162 5.02 6.47 6.37
N ASP A 163 5.84 7.50 6.16
CA ASP A 163 7.11 7.38 5.45
C ASP A 163 8.14 6.64 6.32
N THR A 164 8.10 5.32 6.26
CA THR A 164 8.94 4.43 7.08
C THR A 164 10.42 4.51 6.71
N VAL A 165 10.72 4.76 5.43
CA VAL A 165 12.08 4.91 4.92
C VAL A 165 12.71 6.19 5.48
N ALA A 166 12.05 7.34 5.32
CA ALA A 166 12.58 8.60 5.84
C ALA A 166 12.71 8.57 7.37
N ALA A 167 11.74 7.94 8.07
CA ALA A 167 11.80 7.77 9.52
C ALA A 167 13.04 6.99 9.94
N PHE A 168 13.28 5.82 9.32
CA PHE A 168 14.42 4.96 9.68
C PHE A 168 15.78 5.60 9.37
N ILE A 169 15.90 6.28 8.22
CA ILE A 169 17.16 6.95 7.82
C ILE A 169 17.38 8.25 8.63
N GLY A 170 16.35 8.79 9.27
CA GLY A 170 16.43 10.05 10.03
C GLY A 170 16.39 11.29 9.13
N ARG A 171 15.61 11.24 8.03
CA ARG A 171 15.50 12.33 7.05
C ARG A 171 14.11 12.96 7.02
N PRO A 172 13.96 14.18 6.48
CA PRO A 172 12.65 14.77 6.24
C PRO A 172 11.80 13.90 5.31
N SER A 173 10.57 13.61 5.72
CA SER A 173 9.65 12.77 4.95
C SER A 173 9.18 13.46 3.66
N LYS A 174 9.09 12.69 2.56
CA LYS A 174 8.45 13.10 1.30
C LYS A 174 6.92 13.00 1.42
N LYS A 175 6.32 13.71 2.38
CA LYS A 175 4.89 13.61 2.73
C LYS A 175 3.94 13.81 1.54
N ALA A 176 4.26 14.73 0.64
CA ALA A 176 3.46 14.99 -0.56
C ALA A 176 3.41 13.76 -1.50
N LEU A 177 4.56 13.10 -1.69
CA LEU A 177 4.67 11.88 -2.48
C LEU A 177 3.88 10.73 -1.85
N ILE A 178 4.09 10.48 -0.55
CA ILE A 178 3.38 9.42 0.18
C ILE A 178 1.87 9.69 0.13
N ARG A 179 1.43 10.94 0.31
CA ARG A 179 0.01 11.29 0.18
C ARG A 179 -0.50 11.02 -1.22
N ALA A 180 0.19 11.44 -2.27
CA ALA A 180 -0.21 11.19 -3.65
C ALA A 180 -0.30 9.69 -3.97
N ALA A 181 0.68 8.89 -3.56
CA ALA A 181 0.72 7.45 -3.81
C ALA A 181 -0.37 6.67 -3.05
N THR A 182 -0.70 7.13 -1.84
CA THR A 182 -1.71 6.50 -0.97
C THR A 182 -3.14 7.00 -1.18
N HIS A 183 -3.34 8.05 -1.98
CA HIS A 183 -4.65 8.63 -2.21
C HIS A 183 -5.48 7.80 -3.20
N MET A 184 -6.76 7.62 -2.92
CA MET A 184 -7.67 6.87 -3.81
C MET A 184 -7.81 7.51 -5.19
N SER A 185 -7.70 8.85 -5.28
CA SER A 185 -7.82 9.56 -6.56
C SER A 185 -6.76 9.17 -7.58
N ARG A 186 -5.69 8.49 -7.16
CA ARG A 186 -4.68 7.95 -8.08
C ARG A 186 -5.28 7.02 -9.12
N TYR A 187 -6.29 6.24 -8.73
CA TYR A 187 -6.97 5.26 -9.57
C TYR A 187 -8.24 5.79 -10.23
N VAL A 188 -8.58 7.05 -9.99
CA VAL A 188 -9.76 7.64 -10.63
C VAL A 188 -9.45 7.78 -12.12
N ASP A 189 -10.33 7.25 -12.96
CA ASP A 189 -10.27 7.51 -14.39
C ASP A 189 -10.48 9.01 -14.60
N PRO A 190 -9.47 9.75 -15.07
CA PRO A 190 -9.60 11.18 -15.23
C PRO A 190 -10.43 11.57 -16.47
N ARG A 191 -10.91 10.59 -17.25
CA ARG A 191 -11.93 10.77 -18.29
C ARG A 191 -13.35 10.57 -17.77
N ALA A 192 -13.52 10.09 -16.53
CA ALA A 192 -14.83 9.96 -15.95
C ALA A 192 -15.53 11.33 -15.90
N PRO A 193 -16.81 11.44 -16.29
CA PRO A 193 -17.55 12.69 -16.19
C PRO A 193 -17.55 13.20 -14.75
N THR A 194 -16.96 14.37 -14.52
CA THR A 194 -16.96 15.04 -13.20
C THR A 194 -18.25 15.84 -12.98
N GLU A 195 -18.92 16.18 -14.07
CA GLU A 195 -20.19 16.90 -14.09
C GLU A 195 -21.27 15.97 -14.65
N ALA A 196 -22.40 15.89 -13.95
CA ALA A 196 -23.57 15.16 -14.45
C ALA A 196 -24.30 16.00 -15.49
N GLY A 197 -24.88 15.35 -16.51
CA GLY A 197 -25.68 16.04 -17.51
C GLY A 197 -26.88 16.73 -16.85
N GLN A 198 -27.24 17.92 -17.32
CA GLN A 198 -28.35 18.70 -16.76
C GLN A 198 -29.66 17.91 -16.73
N GLN A 199 -29.90 17.11 -17.79
CA GLN A 199 -31.03 16.20 -17.90
C GLN A 199 -30.96 15.01 -16.93
N GLU A 200 -29.78 14.44 -16.68
CA GLU A 200 -29.58 13.36 -15.71
C GLU A 200 -29.79 13.87 -14.27
N LEU A 201 -29.35 15.09 -13.97
CA LEU A 201 -29.60 15.74 -12.69
C LEU A 201 -31.09 16.02 -12.49
N GLU A 202 -31.79 16.48 -13.52
CA GLU A 202 -33.23 16.70 -13.48
C GLU A 202 -34.00 15.38 -13.29
N GLN A 203 -33.60 14.31 -13.98
CA GLN A 203 -34.17 12.98 -13.79
C GLN A 203 -33.90 12.44 -12.38
N ALA A 204 -32.68 12.57 -11.85
CA ALA A 204 -32.36 12.16 -10.49
C ALA A 204 -33.10 12.98 -9.42
N ARG A 205 -33.36 14.27 -9.68
CA ARG A 205 -34.18 15.13 -8.79
C ARG A 205 -35.67 14.79 -8.85
N ALA A 206 -36.15 14.33 -10.00
CA ALA A 206 -37.53 13.89 -10.20
C ALA A 206 -37.76 12.41 -9.83
N ASP A 207 -36.70 11.66 -9.54
CA ASP A 207 -36.78 10.27 -9.14
C ASP A 207 -37.53 10.15 -7.81
N TYR A 208 -38.69 9.49 -7.88
CA TYR A 208 -39.60 9.34 -6.75
C TYR A 208 -38.98 8.54 -5.59
N GLY A 209 -38.14 7.55 -5.88
CA GLY A 209 -37.45 6.78 -4.85
C GLY A 209 -36.41 7.63 -4.11
N ILE A 210 -35.67 8.48 -4.84
CA ILE A 210 -34.71 9.41 -4.24
C ILE A 210 -35.43 10.45 -3.38
N LEU A 211 -36.54 11.02 -3.86
CA LEU A 211 -37.33 11.98 -3.10
C LEU A 211 -37.88 11.39 -1.79
N GLN A 212 -38.42 10.16 -1.84
CA GLN A 212 -38.88 9.45 -0.64
C GLN A 212 -37.75 9.24 0.38
N LEU A 213 -36.54 8.89 -0.08
CA LEU A 213 -35.38 8.71 0.79
C LEU A 213 -34.90 10.05 1.40
N ILE A 214 -34.97 11.15 0.64
CA ILE A 214 -34.67 12.49 1.16
C ILE A 214 -35.68 12.89 2.25
N GLU A 215 -36.97 12.67 2.01
CA GLU A 215 -38.03 12.97 2.98
C GLU A 215 -37.88 12.12 4.25
N LEU A 216 -37.58 10.82 4.09
CA LEU A 216 -37.23 9.91 5.19
C LEU A 216 -36.01 10.43 5.98
N ARG A 217 -34.95 10.87 5.30
CA ARG A 217 -33.75 11.43 5.95
C ARG A 217 -34.10 12.66 6.78
N VAL A 218 -34.87 13.59 6.22
CA VAL A 218 -35.30 14.82 6.91
C VAL A 218 -36.13 14.46 8.15
N ARG A 219 -37.09 13.55 8.01
CA ARG A 219 -37.93 13.08 9.12
C ARG A 219 -37.11 12.42 10.24
N ILE A 220 -36.17 11.54 9.88
CA ILE A 220 -35.27 10.89 10.86
C ILE A 220 -34.38 11.93 11.55
N PHE A 221 -33.84 12.89 10.80
CA PHE A 221 -33.00 13.96 11.36
C PHE A 221 -33.76 14.85 12.34
N PHE A 222 -35.01 15.23 12.02
CA PHE A 222 -35.88 15.96 12.95
C PHE A 222 -36.22 15.13 14.20
N CYS A 223 -36.60 13.86 14.04
CA CYS A 223 -36.87 12.98 15.19
C CYS A 223 -35.65 12.77 16.11
N GLN A 224 -34.43 12.73 15.56
CA GLN A 224 -33.21 12.63 16.36
C GLN A 224 -32.88 13.93 17.11
N LYS A 225 -33.16 15.10 16.52
CA LYS A 225 -32.95 16.40 17.18
C LYS A 225 -33.98 16.71 18.27
N GLU A 226 -35.20 16.22 18.14
CA GLU A 226 -36.28 16.46 19.12
C GLU A 226 -36.30 15.45 20.29
N GLY A 227 -35.37 14.49 20.33
CA GLY A 227 -35.22 13.59 21.47
C GLY A 227 -36.42 12.67 21.70
N VAL A 228 -37.15 12.30 20.64
CA VAL A 228 -38.34 11.44 20.75
C VAL A 228 -37.91 10.01 21.15
N PRO A 229 -38.41 9.43 22.26
CA PRO A 229 -38.00 8.10 22.71
C PRO A 229 -38.52 7.03 21.74
N GLY A 230 -37.62 6.32 21.06
CA GLY A 230 -37.95 5.19 20.17
C GLY A 230 -37.07 5.05 18.91
N CYS A 231 -36.29 6.07 18.53
CA CYS A 231 -35.54 6.07 17.26
C CYS A 231 -34.17 5.37 17.27
N GLN A 232 -33.77 4.68 18.35
CA GLN A 232 -32.41 4.12 18.50
C GLN A 232 -32.22 2.70 17.93
N SER A 233 -33.25 2.01 17.42
CA SER A 233 -33.18 0.56 17.16
C SER A 233 -32.86 0.10 15.72
N ALA A 234 -32.76 0.99 14.73
CA ALA A 234 -32.78 0.57 13.32
C ALA A 234 -31.44 0.58 12.54
N LEU A 235 -30.29 0.77 13.19
CA LEU A 235 -29.01 1.01 12.47
C LEU A 235 -28.07 -0.19 12.29
N LEU A 236 -28.48 -1.44 12.58
CA LEU A 236 -27.55 -2.58 12.62
C LEU A 236 -27.80 -3.76 11.65
N THR A 237 -28.63 -3.61 10.61
CA THR A 237 -28.87 -4.71 9.65
C THR A 237 -28.73 -4.30 8.19
N GLY A 238 -27.61 -3.67 7.82
CA GLY A 238 -27.23 -3.44 6.43
C GLY A 238 -26.03 -4.31 6.05
N SER A 239 -26.26 -5.56 5.63
CA SER A 239 -25.22 -6.43 5.07
C SER A 239 -24.77 -5.90 3.71
N LEU A 240 -23.65 -5.17 3.68
CA LEU A 240 -22.92 -4.87 2.44
C LEU A 240 -22.14 -6.13 2.03
N ALA A 241 -22.57 -6.77 0.95
CA ALA A 241 -21.83 -7.86 0.32
C ALA A 241 -20.44 -7.34 -0.12
N PRO A 242 -19.34 -8.07 0.16
CA PRO A 242 -18.01 -7.65 -0.26
C PRO A 242 -17.88 -7.76 -1.79
N LEU A 243 -17.51 -6.64 -2.42
CA LEU A 243 -17.03 -6.62 -3.79
C LEU A 243 -15.79 -7.53 -3.88
N ARG A 244 -15.86 -8.56 -4.73
CA ARG A 244 -14.72 -9.43 -5.08
C ARG A 244 -13.59 -8.56 -5.65
N GLN A 245 -12.52 -8.38 -4.88
CA GLN A 245 -11.24 -7.92 -5.41
C GLN A 245 -10.43 -9.13 -5.90
N SER A 246 -9.92 -9.03 -7.13
CA SER A 246 -9.17 -10.07 -7.85
C SER A 246 -7.89 -10.48 -7.12
N HIS A 247 -7.64 -11.78 -7.12
CA HIS A 247 -6.60 -12.49 -6.38
C HIS A 247 -5.27 -12.54 -7.15
N HIS A 248 -4.43 -11.51 -7.14
CA HIS A 248 -3.04 -11.65 -7.66
C HIS A 248 -2.02 -10.89 -6.82
N ASN A 249 -0.91 -11.56 -6.45
CA ASN A 249 0.23 -10.96 -5.75
C ASN A 249 0.93 -9.98 -6.71
N CYS A 250 0.67 -8.68 -6.57
CA CYS A 250 1.35 -7.67 -7.38
C CYS A 250 2.34 -6.88 -6.52
N VAL A 251 3.61 -6.93 -6.90
CA VAL A 251 4.59 -5.88 -6.59
C VAL A 251 4.45 -4.88 -7.73
N ALA A 252 3.76 -3.76 -7.51
CA ALA A 252 3.63 -2.77 -8.57
C ALA A 252 4.85 -1.83 -8.51
N LEU A 253 5.71 -1.89 -9.53
CA LEU A 253 6.57 -0.76 -9.84
C LEU A 253 5.67 0.27 -10.52
N ILE A 254 5.65 1.49 -9.99
CA ILE A 254 4.78 2.55 -10.50
C ILE A 254 5.62 3.79 -10.78
N LEU A 255 5.57 4.22 -12.04
CA LEU A 255 6.15 5.48 -12.52
C LEU A 255 5.19 6.66 -12.28
#